data_AF-A0A964EUL1-F1
#
_entry.id   AF-A0A964EUL1-F1
#
_cell.length_a   1.000
_cell.length_b   1.000
_cell.length_c   1.000
_cell.angle_alpha   90.00
_cell.angle_beta   90.00
_cell.angle_gamma   90.00
#
_symmetry.space_group_name_H-M   'P 1'
#
loop_
_entity.id
_entity.type
_entity.pdbx_description
1 polymer ?
#
loop_
_entity_poly.entity_id
_entity_poly.type
_entity_poly.pdbx_seq_one_letter_code
_entity_poly.pdbx_strand_id
1 'polypeptide(L)'
;MNLPVEVVDAARRDRCVLVVGARASAEAAEEAGQPYPSEKKLARALGGKGAVAEACADLERRQGRDALFAALRAQVGLEGVSPGAFHRAAVRRFPRIFTSAWDDLLERAAVDAGLEPLVAQRGEPVPDAQPGRCVIYRLRGGFSAPDALVLTHADARARPMSGLRRDFRRFLHKEVVFFVGYRPDEQDFEQTFEDFSEGWGGELPRSHLAVAQGRISDYHWQKWVWRGLLLFTADPAEALSELERQIHD
;
A
#
# COMPACT_ATOMS: atom_id res chain seq x y z
N MET A 1 -16.34 -4.69 14.39
CA MET A 1 -15.02 -4.30 14.97
C MET A 1 -15.10 -2.83 15.38
N ASN A 2 -14.30 -2.33 16.34
CA ASN A 2 -14.26 -0.89 16.61
C ASN A 2 -12.99 -0.30 15.99
N LEU A 3 -13.15 0.68 15.11
CA LEU A 3 -12.01 1.41 14.55
C LEU A 3 -11.63 2.52 15.52
N PRO A 4 -10.37 2.96 15.55
CA PRO A 4 -9.99 4.12 16.34
C PRO A 4 -10.82 5.36 15.95
N VAL A 5 -11.35 6.06 16.95
CA VAL A 5 -12.21 7.24 16.73
C VAL A 5 -11.51 8.31 15.90
N GLU A 6 -10.19 8.43 16.04
CA GLU A 6 -9.36 9.37 15.29
C GLU A 6 -9.38 9.07 13.78
N VAL A 7 -9.39 7.79 13.39
CA VAL A 7 -9.48 7.37 11.97
C VAL A 7 -10.87 7.66 11.42
N VAL A 8 -11.92 7.34 12.19
CA VAL A 8 -13.32 7.60 11.81
C VAL A 8 -13.56 9.11 11.64
N ASP A 9 -13.15 9.93 12.61
CA ASP A 9 -13.30 11.38 12.56
C ASP A 9 -12.47 12.01 11.45
N ALA A 10 -11.27 11.48 11.17
CA ALA A 10 -10.45 11.94 10.06
C ALA A 10 -11.09 11.62 8.71
N ALA A 11 -11.58 10.38 8.53
CA ALA A 11 -12.27 9.96 7.32
C ALA A 11 -13.59 10.72 7.10
N ARG A 12 -14.36 11.00 8.16
CA ARG A 12 -15.57 11.82 8.11
C ARG A 12 -15.31 13.26 7.66
N ARG A 13 -14.09 13.79 7.89
CA ARG A 13 -13.69 15.15 7.54
C ARG A 13 -12.81 15.23 6.28
N ASP A 14 -12.71 14.16 5.50
CA ASP A 14 -11.83 14.05 4.32
C ASP A 14 -10.36 14.38 4.64
N ARG A 15 -9.92 14.03 5.85
CA ARG A 15 -8.54 14.21 6.34
C ARG A 15 -7.86 12.87 6.55
N CYS A 16 -8.08 11.92 5.66
CA CYS A 16 -7.48 10.60 5.75
C CYS A 16 -6.80 10.22 4.43
N VAL A 17 -5.55 9.78 4.52
CA VAL A 17 -4.80 9.16 3.43
C VAL A 17 -4.88 7.66 3.60
N LEU A 18 -5.36 6.96 2.59
CA LEU A 18 -5.30 5.51 2.58
C LEU A 18 -3.93 5.05 2.06
N VAL A 19 -3.33 4.09 2.74
CA VAL A 19 -2.13 3.38 2.28
C VAL A 19 -2.48 1.91 2.16
N VAL A 20 -2.39 1.37 0.95
CA VAL A 20 -2.87 0.03 0.59
C VAL A 20 -1.70 -0.91 0.42
N GLY A 21 -1.77 -2.07 1.06
CA GLY A 21 -0.80 -3.15 0.91
C GLY A 21 -1.32 -4.27 0.01
N ALA A 22 -0.45 -5.23 -0.30
CA ALA A 22 -0.71 -6.31 -1.24
C ALA A 22 -1.86 -7.26 -0.82
N ARG A 23 -2.31 -7.24 0.44
CA ARG A 23 -3.46 -8.08 0.84
C ARG A 23 -4.75 -7.64 0.16
N ALA A 24 -4.94 -6.34 -0.09
CA ALA A 24 -6.10 -5.88 -0.84
C ALA A 24 -6.18 -6.58 -2.21
N SER A 25 -5.04 -6.66 -2.90
CA SER A 25 -4.88 -7.40 -4.16
C SER A 25 -5.12 -8.90 -3.98
N ALA A 26 -4.63 -9.48 -2.89
CA ALA A 26 -4.82 -10.89 -2.58
C ALA A 26 -6.29 -11.25 -2.36
N GLU A 27 -7.10 -10.40 -1.72
CA GLU A 27 -8.55 -10.63 -1.58
C GLU A 27 -9.23 -10.69 -2.94
N ALA A 28 -8.93 -9.74 -3.83
CA ALA A 28 -9.51 -9.73 -5.18
C ALA A 28 -9.07 -10.97 -6.00
N ALA A 29 -7.82 -11.40 -5.85
CA ALA A 29 -7.32 -12.62 -6.46
C ALA A 29 -8.06 -13.86 -5.93
N GLU A 30 -8.24 -13.96 -4.61
CA GLU A 30 -8.97 -15.05 -3.95
C GLU A 30 -10.43 -15.12 -4.39
N GLU A 31 -11.13 -13.97 -4.48
CA GLU A 31 -12.48 -13.86 -5.03
C GLU A 31 -12.56 -14.36 -6.48
N ALA A 32 -11.51 -14.13 -7.27
CA ALA A 32 -11.37 -14.61 -8.65
C ALA A 32 -10.88 -16.07 -8.75
N GLY A 33 -10.67 -16.76 -7.63
CA GLY A 33 -10.13 -18.13 -7.60
C GLY A 33 -8.67 -18.23 -8.05
N GLN A 34 -7.93 -17.12 -8.02
CA GLN A 34 -6.52 -17.06 -8.38
C GLN A 34 -5.63 -17.08 -7.14
N PRO A 35 -4.49 -17.80 -7.15
CA PRO A 35 -3.56 -17.78 -6.04
C PRO A 35 -2.83 -16.45 -5.96
N TYR A 36 -2.68 -15.90 -4.76
CA TYR A 36 -1.80 -14.76 -4.49
C TYR A 36 -0.78 -15.15 -3.42
N PRO A 37 0.53 -15.08 -3.70
CA PRO A 37 1.54 -15.53 -2.75
C PRO A 37 1.69 -14.55 -1.58
N SER A 38 1.86 -15.07 -0.37
CA SER A 38 2.40 -14.28 0.74
C SER A 38 3.85 -13.88 0.47
N GLU A 39 4.40 -12.90 1.20
CA GLU A 39 5.75 -12.40 0.96
C GLU A 39 6.81 -13.51 0.97
N LYS A 40 6.72 -14.41 1.96
CA LYS A 40 7.60 -15.58 2.06
C LYS A 40 7.46 -16.56 0.89
N LYS A 41 6.24 -16.75 0.36
CA LYS A 41 6.01 -17.61 -0.80
C LYS A 41 6.52 -16.95 -2.08
N LEU A 42 6.35 -15.64 -2.21
CA LEU A 42 6.84 -14.85 -3.33
C LEU A 42 8.38 -14.89 -3.39
N ALA A 43 9.06 -14.62 -2.28
CA ALA A 43 10.52 -14.71 -2.21
C ALA A 43 11.03 -16.09 -2.65
N ARG A 44 10.37 -17.17 -2.22
CA ARG A 44 10.70 -18.55 -2.64
C ARG A 44 10.45 -18.79 -4.13
N ALA A 45 9.35 -18.29 -4.68
CA ALA A 45 9.05 -18.41 -6.10
C ALA A 45 10.10 -17.69 -6.97
N LEU A 46 10.68 -16.59 -6.45
CA LEU A 46 11.80 -15.88 -7.08
C LEU A 46 13.17 -16.54 -6.83
N GLY A 47 13.20 -17.66 -6.10
CA GLY A 47 14.41 -18.44 -5.81
C GLY A 47 15.19 -17.99 -4.56
N GLY A 48 14.62 -17.11 -3.75
CA GLY A 48 15.19 -16.63 -2.48
C GLY A 48 14.68 -17.39 -1.25
N LYS A 49 15.30 -17.13 -0.09
CA LYS A 49 14.91 -17.73 1.20
C LYS A 49 14.47 -16.70 2.26
N GLY A 50 14.67 -15.41 2.01
CA GLY A 50 14.44 -14.31 2.94
C GLY A 50 13.46 -13.29 2.38
N ALA A 51 13.88 -12.03 2.43
CA ALA A 51 13.15 -10.86 1.93
C ALA A 51 12.85 -10.95 0.42
N VAL A 52 11.71 -10.41 -0.01
CA VAL A 52 11.41 -10.29 -1.45
C VAL A 52 12.44 -9.41 -2.15
N ALA A 53 12.86 -8.31 -1.53
CA ALA A 53 13.86 -7.41 -2.11
C ALA A 53 15.21 -8.09 -2.35
N GLU A 54 15.63 -8.98 -1.45
CA GLU A 54 16.85 -9.79 -1.60
C GLU A 54 16.68 -10.84 -2.71
N ALA A 55 15.54 -11.54 -2.74
CA ALA A 55 15.23 -12.50 -3.78
C ALA A 55 15.20 -11.86 -5.18
N CYS A 56 14.63 -10.66 -5.27
CA CYS A 56 14.65 -9.83 -6.48
C CYS A 56 16.07 -9.49 -6.90
N ALA A 57 16.90 -8.98 -5.99
CA ALA A 57 18.29 -8.63 -6.28
C ALA A 57 19.12 -9.84 -6.73
N ASP A 58 18.90 -11.00 -6.13
CA ASP A 58 19.55 -12.25 -6.50
C ASP A 58 19.11 -12.76 -7.88
N LEU A 59 17.81 -12.64 -8.20
CA LEU A 59 17.29 -13.00 -9.51
C LEU A 59 17.80 -12.05 -10.59
N GLU A 60 17.78 -10.73 -10.34
CA GLU A 60 18.29 -9.71 -11.26
C GLU A 60 19.77 -9.93 -11.58
N ARG A 61 20.61 -10.20 -10.56
CA ARG A 61 22.03 -10.49 -10.79
C ARG A 61 22.26 -11.74 -11.63
N ARG A 62 21.39 -12.74 -11.54
CA ARG A 62 21.54 -14.03 -12.24
C ARG A 62 20.95 -14.02 -13.64
N GLN A 63 19.84 -13.30 -13.86
CA GLN A 63 19.03 -13.41 -15.07
C GLN A 63 18.67 -12.07 -15.72
N GLY A 64 19.06 -10.94 -15.10
CA GLY A 64 18.74 -9.60 -15.58
C GLY A 64 17.37 -9.08 -15.15
N ARG A 65 17.14 -7.79 -15.40
CA ARG A 65 15.93 -7.05 -14.99
C ARG A 65 14.67 -7.58 -15.68
N ASP A 66 14.74 -7.90 -16.97
CA ASP A 66 13.58 -8.38 -17.73
C ASP A 66 13.06 -9.73 -17.23
N ALA A 67 13.98 -10.65 -16.90
CA ALA A 67 13.63 -11.94 -16.31
C ALA A 67 13.01 -11.78 -14.92
N LEU A 68 13.56 -10.87 -14.09
CA LEU A 68 12.96 -10.52 -12.80
C LEU A 68 11.53 -9.97 -12.99
N PHE A 69 11.34 -9.04 -13.92
CA PHE A 69 10.04 -8.45 -14.21
C PHE A 69 9.01 -9.53 -14.62
N ALA A 70 9.37 -10.38 -15.57
CA ALA A 70 8.51 -11.46 -16.03
C ALA A 70 8.18 -12.45 -14.90
N ALA A 71 9.16 -12.83 -14.08
CA ALA A 71 8.96 -13.72 -12.95
C ALA A 71 8.03 -13.11 -11.89
N LEU A 72 8.24 -11.83 -11.54
CA LEU A 72 7.39 -11.14 -10.58
C LEU A 72 5.95 -11.02 -11.11
N ARG A 73 5.79 -10.57 -12.34
CA ARG A 73 4.48 -10.42 -13.00
C ARG A 73 3.72 -11.75 -13.07
N ALA A 74 4.41 -12.87 -13.31
CA ALA A 74 3.78 -14.18 -13.30
C ALA A 74 3.29 -14.63 -11.90
N GLN A 75 3.80 -14.04 -10.82
CA GLN A 75 3.43 -14.38 -9.45
C GLN A 75 2.35 -13.46 -8.85
N VAL A 76 2.37 -12.17 -9.19
CA VAL A 76 1.51 -11.16 -8.56
C VAL A 76 0.77 -10.27 -9.56
N GLY A 77 0.92 -10.53 -10.86
CA GLY A 77 0.10 -9.91 -11.91
C GLY A 77 -1.35 -10.35 -11.78
N LEU A 78 -2.26 -9.41 -12.00
CA LEU A 78 -3.71 -9.58 -11.84
C LEU A 78 -4.46 -9.18 -13.12
N GLU A 79 -3.86 -9.47 -14.27
CA GLU A 79 -4.52 -9.34 -15.56
C GLU A 79 -5.78 -10.20 -15.61
N GLY A 80 -6.91 -9.60 -15.95
CA GLY A 80 -8.20 -10.30 -16.01
C GLY A 80 -8.91 -10.48 -14.66
N VAL A 81 -8.28 -10.11 -13.53
CA VAL A 81 -8.96 -10.03 -12.23
C VAL A 81 -9.67 -8.68 -12.13
N SER A 82 -10.95 -8.69 -11.76
CA SER A 82 -11.72 -7.46 -11.52
C SER A 82 -11.37 -6.86 -10.15
N PRO A 83 -11.45 -5.53 -9.98
CA PRO A 83 -11.30 -4.92 -8.66
C PRO A 83 -12.28 -5.53 -7.64
N GLY A 84 -11.81 -5.82 -6.43
CA GLY A 84 -12.64 -6.34 -5.34
C GLY A 84 -13.50 -5.27 -4.64
N ALA A 85 -14.27 -5.66 -3.63
CA ALA A 85 -15.09 -4.75 -2.83
C ALA A 85 -14.27 -3.64 -2.16
N PHE A 86 -13.11 -3.98 -1.60
CA PHE A 86 -12.18 -3.02 -1.00
C PHE A 86 -11.79 -1.90 -1.97
N HIS A 87 -11.31 -2.25 -3.17
CA HIS A 87 -10.83 -1.28 -4.16
C HIS A 87 -11.92 -0.28 -4.55
N ARG A 88 -13.14 -0.77 -4.80
CA ARG A 88 -14.29 0.06 -5.15
C ARG A 88 -14.68 1.02 -4.04
N ALA A 89 -14.64 0.58 -2.78
CA ALA A 89 -14.90 1.45 -1.64
C ALA A 89 -13.77 2.47 -1.45
N ALA A 90 -12.51 2.02 -1.54
CA ALA A 90 -11.32 2.83 -1.35
C ALA A 90 -11.31 4.07 -2.25
N VAL A 91 -11.47 3.88 -3.57
CA VAL A 91 -11.39 4.98 -4.55
C VAL A 91 -12.53 5.99 -4.44
N ARG A 92 -13.68 5.58 -3.87
CA ARG A 92 -14.82 6.48 -3.63
C ARG A 92 -14.67 7.27 -2.34
N ARG A 93 -14.05 6.67 -1.32
CA ARG A 93 -13.91 7.27 0.01
C ARG A 93 -12.66 8.13 0.14
N PHE A 94 -11.55 7.73 -0.48
CA PHE A 94 -10.26 8.38 -0.28
C PHE A 94 -9.82 9.09 -1.57
N PRO A 95 -9.70 10.43 -1.56
CA PRO A 95 -9.26 11.17 -2.73
C PRO A 95 -7.75 11.00 -3.01
N ARG A 96 -7.00 10.50 -2.03
CA ARG A 96 -5.58 10.18 -2.13
C ARG A 96 -5.30 8.82 -1.53
N ILE A 97 -4.72 7.95 -2.36
CA ILE A 97 -4.36 6.58 -2.02
C ILE A 97 -2.89 6.38 -2.36
N PHE A 98 -2.11 5.85 -1.42
CA PHE A 98 -0.78 5.31 -1.69
C PHE A 98 -0.87 3.79 -1.72
N THR A 99 -0.05 3.13 -2.54
CA THR A 99 -0.04 1.67 -2.61
C THR A 99 1.36 1.09 -2.77
N SER A 100 1.64 -0.01 -2.07
CA SER A 100 2.83 -0.85 -2.29
C SER A 100 2.56 -1.98 -3.30
N ALA A 101 1.30 -2.19 -3.69
CA ALA A 101 0.91 -3.21 -4.66
C ALA A 101 1.39 -2.86 -6.09
N TRP A 102 1.74 -3.88 -6.87
CA TRP A 102 2.27 -3.72 -8.24
C TRP A 102 1.20 -3.75 -9.35
N ASP A 103 0.00 -4.25 -9.02
CA ASP A 103 -1.14 -4.35 -9.92
C ASP A 103 -1.81 -2.98 -10.18
N ASP A 104 -2.93 -2.98 -10.89
CA ASP A 104 -3.70 -1.81 -11.30
C ASP A 104 -5.16 -1.83 -10.84
N LEU A 105 -5.48 -2.59 -9.79
CA LEU A 105 -6.85 -2.77 -9.33
C LEU A 105 -7.47 -1.47 -8.79
N LEU A 106 -6.67 -0.60 -8.14
CA LEU A 106 -7.15 0.71 -7.67
C LEU A 106 -7.47 1.64 -8.84
N GLU A 107 -6.62 1.68 -9.86
CA GLU A 107 -6.82 2.49 -11.06
C GLU A 107 -8.06 2.04 -11.82
N ARG A 108 -8.21 0.73 -12.03
CA ARG A 108 -9.40 0.15 -12.65
C ARG A 108 -10.66 0.42 -11.82
N ALA A 109 -10.59 0.30 -10.50
CA ALA A 109 -11.72 0.64 -9.63
C ALA A 109 -12.12 2.13 -9.73
N ALA A 110 -11.15 3.04 -9.85
CA ALA A 110 -11.42 4.46 -10.02
C ALA A 110 -12.15 4.73 -11.34
N VAL A 111 -11.68 4.12 -12.44
CA VAL A 111 -12.34 4.20 -13.75
C VAL A 111 -13.76 3.64 -13.70
N ASP A 112 -13.96 2.45 -13.10
CA ASP A 112 -15.28 1.84 -12.92
C ASP A 112 -16.24 2.71 -12.09
N ALA A 113 -15.71 3.54 -11.20
CA ALA A 113 -16.47 4.49 -10.40
C ALA A 113 -16.72 5.84 -11.11
N GLY A 114 -16.29 6.00 -12.37
CA GLY A 114 -16.41 7.25 -13.12
C GLY A 114 -15.45 8.35 -12.65
N LEU A 115 -14.36 7.99 -11.98
CA LEU A 115 -13.31 8.90 -11.53
C LEU A 115 -12.13 8.86 -12.51
N GLU A 116 -11.44 9.99 -12.66
CA GLU A 116 -10.16 10.05 -13.39
C GLU A 116 -9.01 9.69 -12.43
N PRO A 117 -8.30 8.56 -12.61
CA PRO A 117 -7.15 8.24 -11.78
C PRO A 117 -5.95 9.12 -12.17
N LEU A 118 -5.43 9.90 -11.22
CA LEU A 118 -4.17 10.61 -11.34
C LEU A 118 -3.07 9.74 -10.73
N VAL A 119 -2.41 8.95 -11.58
CA VAL A 119 -1.36 8.02 -11.15
C VAL A 119 -0.01 8.72 -11.14
N ALA A 120 0.66 8.67 -9.99
CA ALA A 120 2.04 9.11 -9.83
C ALA A 120 2.86 7.99 -9.19
N GLN A 121 4.17 8.03 -9.37
CA GLN A 121 5.09 6.99 -8.90
C GLN A 121 6.21 7.58 -8.07
N ARG A 122 6.87 6.73 -7.29
CA ARG A 122 8.03 7.10 -6.47
C ARG A 122 9.05 7.94 -7.26
N GLY A 123 9.34 9.13 -6.74
CA GLY A 123 10.25 10.12 -7.36
C GLY A 123 9.53 11.22 -8.15
N GLU A 124 8.24 11.06 -8.41
CA GLU A 124 7.37 12.09 -8.98
C GLU A 124 6.66 12.88 -7.86
N PRO A 125 6.37 14.17 -8.06
CA PRO A 125 5.57 14.95 -7.12
C PRO A 125 4.21 14.30 -6.85
N VAL A 126 3.71 14.43 -5.61
CA VAL A 126 2.38 13.91 -5.28
C VAL A 126 1.32 14.88 -5.83
N PRO A 127 0.42 14.43 -6.73
CA PRO A 127 -0.64 15.28 -7.24
C PRO A 127 -1.58 15.76 -6.13
N ASP A 128 -2.13 16.96 -6.29
CA ASP A 128 -3.19 17.44 -5.41
C ASP A 128 -4.50 16.73 -5.72
N ALA A 129 -5.24 16.40 -4.66
CA ALA A 129 -6.59 15.85 -4.80
C ALA A 129 -7.52 16.91 -5.40
N GLN A 130 -8.37 16.49 -6.35
CA GLN A 130 -9.33 17.36 -7.04
C GLN A 130 -10.70 16.65 -7.11
N PRO A 131 -11.82 17.39 -7.11
CA PRO A 131 -13.14 16.80 -7.29
C PRO A 131 -13.23 15.96 -8.57
N GLY A 132 -13.81 14.76 -8.48
CA GLY A 132 -13.94 13.83 -9.62
C GLY A 132 -12.66 13.08 -10.01
N ARG A 133 -11.56 13.28 -9.25
CA ARG A 133 -10.27 12.62 -9.49
C ARG A 133 -9.82 11.83 -8.27
N CYS A 134 -9.16 10.70 -8.51
CA CYS A 134 -8.56 9.87 -7.47
C CYS A 134 -7.05 9.86 -7.64
N VAL A 135 -6.29 10.39 -6.68
CA VAL A 135 -4.83 10.36 -6.72
C VAL A 135 -4.36 9.00 -6.23
N ILE A 136 -3.62 8.27 -7.08
CA ILE A 136 -3.04 6.97 -6.74
C ILE A 136 -1.52 7.06 -6.86
N TYR A 137 -0.83 7.00 -5.73
CA TYR A 137 0.62 7.08 -5.66
C TYR A 137 1.24 5.70 -5.45
N ARG A 138 2.00 5.22 -6.44
CA ARG A 138 2.64 3.91 -6.41
C ARG A 138 4.02 3.98 -5.79
N LEU A 139 4.14 3.49 -4.56
CA LEU A 139 5.40 3.47 -3.81
C LEU A 139 6.46 2.59 -4.46
N ARG A 140 6.01 1.54 -5.17
CA ARG A 140 6.87 0.55 -5.82
C ARG A 140 6.80 0.54 -7.34
N GLY A 141 6.17 1.56 -7.94
CA GLY A 141 5.80 1.56 -9.35
C GLY A 141 4.73 0.51 -9.66
N GLY A 142 4.60 0.12 -10.93
CA GLY A 142 3.76 -1.02 -11.28
C GLY A 142 4.04 -1.55 -12.68
N PHE A 143 3.36 -2.63 -13.08
CA PHE A 143 3.70 -3.36 -14.30
C PHE A 143 3.50 -2.59 -15.61
N SER A 144 2.77 -1.46 -15.58
CA SER A 144 2.59 -0.56 -16.72
C SER A 144 3.80 0.35 -16.98
N ALA A 145 4.70 0.51 -16.01
CA ALA A 145 5.90 1.35 -16.12
C ALA A 145 7.12 0.62 -15.53
N PRO A 146 7.70 -0.36 -16.27
CA PRO A 146 8.78 -1.20 -15.76
C PRO A 146 10.00 -0.41 -15.24
N ASP A 147 10.33 0.71 -15.89
CA ASP A 147 11.48 1.56 -15.53
C ASP A 147 11.31 2.30 -14.19
N ALA A 148 10.09 2.36 -13.66
CA ALA A 148 9.77 3.00 -12.40
C ALA A 148 9.57 1.99 -11.25
N LEU A 149 9.70 0.69 -11.52
CA LEU A 149 9.57 -0.33 -10.49
C LEU A 149 10.68 -0.24 -9.45
N VAL A 150 10.27 -0.41 -8.19
CA VAL A 150 11.17 -0.56 -7.05
C VAL A 150 11.05 -1.97 -6.50
N LEU A 151 12.00 -2.81 -6.89
CA LEU A 151 12.01 -4.25 -6.58
C LEU A 151 13.15 -4.61 -5.61
N THR A 152 14.22 -3.83 -5.60
CA THR A 152 15.42 -4.06 -4.80
C THR A 152 15.73 -2.86 -3.89
N HIS A 153 16.58 -3.06 -2.88
CA HIS A 153 17.11 -1.94 -2.09
C HIS A 153 17.92 -0.94 -2.92
N ALA A 154 18.53 -1.38 -4.02
CA ALA A 154 19.23 -0.47 -4.94
C ALA A 154 18.24 0.46 -5.65
N ASP A 155 17.10 -0.06 -6.08
CA ASP A 155 16.04 0.74 -6.69
C ASP A 155 15.49 1.80 -5.72
N ALA A 156 15.28 1.39 -4.46
CA ALA A 156 14.77 2.29 -3.42
C ALA A 156 15.75 3.44 -3.14
N ARG A 157 17.07 3.14 -3.08
CA ARG A 157 18.10 4.17 -2.91
C ARG A 157 18.22 5.11 -4.12
N ALA A 158 18.00 4.60 -5.33
CA ALA A 158 18.03 5.41 -6.55
C ALA A 158 16.84 6.37 -6.65
N ARG A 159 15.73 6.07 -5.95
CA ARG A 159 14.50 6.86 -5.92
C ARG A 159 14.07 7.13 -4.48
N PRO A 160 14.84 7.94 -3.72
CA PRO A 160 14.59 8.14 -2.29
C PRO A 160 13.30 8.94 -2.06
N MET A 161 12.58 8.63 -0.98
CA MET A 161 11.33 9.34 -0.65
C MET A 161 11.59 10.73 -0.08
N SER A 162 12.80 11.01 0.40
CA SER A 162 13.20 12.32 0.93
C SER A 162 13.05 13.48 -0.06
N GLY A 163 13.05 13.21 -1.37
CA GLY A 163 12.73 14.20 -2.40
C GLY A 163 11.29 14.74 -2.33
N LEU A 164 10.37 13.99 -1.70
CA LEU A 164 8.96 14.31 -1.55
C LEU A 164 8.65 14.98 -0.22
N ARG A 165 9.67 15.39 0.53
CA ARG A 165 9.50 15.90 1.89
C ARG A 165 8.55 17.08 2.02
N ARG A 166 8.59 17.99 1.04
CA ARG A 166 7.66 19.12 1.01
C ARG A 166 6.22 18.63 0.83
N ASP A 167 5.98 17.68 -0.05
CA ASP A 167 4.65 17.18 -0.36
C ASP A 167 4.10 16.39 0.83
N PHE A 168 4.88 15.46 1.38
CA PHE A 168 4.52 14.71 2.60
C PHE A 168 4.20 15.64 3.77
N ARG A 169 5.01 16.68 3.99
CA ARG A 169 4.72 17.68 5.03
C ARG A 169 3.43 18.46 4.79
N ARG A 170 3.11 18.77 3.53
CA ARG A 170 1.90 19.51 3.14
C ARG A 170 0.64 18.77 3.56
N PHE A 171 0.59 17.45 3.34
CA PHE A 171 -0.64 16.68 3.56
C PHE A 171 -0.66 15.92 4.90
N LEU A 172 0.45 15.28 5.32
CA LEU A 172 0.51 14.52 6.58
C LEU A 172 0.41 15.37 7.85
N HIS A 173 0.60 16.69 7.77
CA HIS A 173 0.38 17.56 8.92
C HIS A 173 -1.11 17.63 9.32
N LYS A 174 -2.04 17.38 8.38
CA LYS A 174 -3.48 17.55 8.60
C LYS A 174 -4.26 16.25 8.46
N GLU A 175 -3.65 15.24 7.87
CA GLU A 175 -4.29 13.99 7.48
C GLU A 175 -3.79 12.81 8.33
N VAL A 176 -4.72 11.96 8.75
CA VAL A 176 -4.43 10.64 9.34
C VAL A 176 -4.06 9.67 8.24
N VAL A 177 -3.04 8.83 8.46
CA VAL A 177 -2.65 7.76 7.54
C VAL A 177 -3.32 6.47 7.97
N PHE A 178 -4.04 5.84 7.07
CA PHE A 178 -4.74 4.60 7.34
C PHE A 178 -4.12 3.48 6.51
N PHE A 179 -3.35 2.60 7.15
CA PHE A 179 -2.74 1.45 6.47
C PHE A 179 -3.72 0.27 6.46
N VAL A 180 -4.05 -0.21 5.26
CA VAL A 180 -4.96 -1.33 5.08
C VAL A 180 -4.34 -2.36 4.16
N GLY A 181 -4.49 -3.63 4.51
CA GLY A 181 -3.98 -4.73 3.71
C GLY A 181 -2.48 -5.00 3.91
N TYR A 182 -2.01 -4.79 5.14
CA TYR A 182 -0.64 -5.04 5.54
C TYR A 182 -0.59 -6.00 6.71
N ARG A 183 0.39 -6.89 6.68
CA ARG A 183 0.76 -7.68 7.84
C ARG A 183 1.89 -7.01 8.61
N PRO A 184 1.73 -6.72 9.91
CA PRO A 184 2.78 -6.04 10.69
C PRO A 184 4.08 -6.85 10.89
N ASP A 185 4.04 -8.16 10.63
CA ASP A 185 5.20 -9.05 10.67
C ASP A 185 5.90 -9.24 9.30
N GLU A 186 5.38 -8.61 8.24
CA GLU A 186 5.95 -8.64 6.89
C GLU A 186 6.84 -7.42 6.64
N GLN A 187 7.88 -7.63 5.82
CA GLN A 187 8.85 -6.59 5.50
C GLN A 187 8.23 -5.52 4.59
N ASP A 188 7.20 -5.88 3.81
CA ASP A 188 6.46 -4.92 2.99
C ASP A 188 5.90 -3.75 3.83
N PHE A 189 5.33 -4.07 4.98
CA PHE A 189 4.80 -3.06 5.88
C PHE A 189 5.92 -2.21 6.49
N GLU A 190 6.99 -2.85 6.95
CA GLU A 190 8.13 -2.15 7.52
C GLU A 190 8.77 -1.19 6.52
N GLN A 191 9.00 -1.63 5.28
CA GLN A 191 9.55 -0.78 4.24
C GLN A 191 8.62 0.38 3.90
N THR A 192 7.31 0.13 3.77
CA THR A 192 6.32 1.19 3.51
C THR A 192 6.29 2.21 4.64
N PHE A 193 6.38 1.76 5.89
CA PHE A 193 6.45 2.65 7.05
C PHE A 193 7.72 3.51 7.04
N GLU A 194 8.87 2.91 6.75
CA GLU A 194 10.14 3.63 6.62
C GLU A 194 10.11 4.63 5.46
N ASP A 195 9.51 4.26 4.34
CA ASP A 195 9.33 5.14 3.17
C ASP A 195 8.53 6.40 3.53
N PHE A 196 7.45 6.23 4.30
CA PHE A 196 6.66 7.34 4.80
C PHE A 196 7.42 8.18 5.82
N SER A 197 8.18 7.56 6.71
CA SER A 197 9.02 8.24 7.70
C SER A 197 10.13 9.05 7.02
N GLU A 198 10.78 8.49 6.00
CA GLU A 198 11.79 9.16 5.17
C GLU A 198 11.16 10.35 4.42
N GLY A 199 10.01 10.12 3.77
CA GLY A 199 9.23 11.14 3.10
C GLY A 199 8.87 12.29 4.04
N TRP A 200 8.37 12.02 5.24
CA TRP A 200 8.09 13.06 6.24
C TRP A 200 9.36 13.79 6.74
N GLY A 201 10.48 13.05 6.82
CA GLY A 201 11.77 13.52 7.31
C GLY A 201 12.01 13.24 8.79
N GLY A 202 11.50 12.12 9.30
CA GLY A 202 11.65 11.68 10.69
C GLY A 202 10.53 10.71 11.09
N GLU A 203 10.33 10.52 12.40
CA GLU A 203 9.18 9.74 12.89
C GLU A 203 7.86 10.38 12.44
N LEU A 204 6.94 9.54 11.95
CA LEU A 204 5.58 9.95 11.64
C LEU A 204 4.87 10.44 12.91
N PRO A 205 4.00 11.45 12.81
CA PRO A 205 3.27 11.94 13.97
C PRO A 205 2.33 10.86 14.54
N ARG A 206 2.35 10.67 15.88
CA ARG A 206 1.79 9.49 16.58
C ARG A 206 0.28 9.23 16.43
N SER A 207 -0.52 10.23 16.05
CA SER A 207 -2.00 10.11 16.03
C SER A 207 -2.58 9.55 14.72
N HIS A 208 -1.73 9.04 13.82
CA HIS A 208 -2.06 9.06 12.39
C HIS A 208 -1.97 7.69 11.74
N LEU A 209 -2.05 6.56 12.45
CA LEU A 209 -1.64 5.28 11.86
C LEU A 209 -2.48 4.13 12.40
N ALA A 210 -3.23 3.46 11.53
CA ALA A 210 -3.85 2.20 11.88
C ALA A 210 -3.52 1.10 10.87
N VAL A 211 -3.34 -0.14 11.34
CA VAL A 211 -2.94 -1.27 10.48
C VAL A 211 -3.90 -2.42 10.70
N ALA A 212 -4.41 -2.94 9.59
CA ALA A 212 -5.24 -4.14 9.54
C ALA A 212 -4.45 -5.29 8.93
N GLN A 213 -4.11 -6.32 9.73
CA GLN A 213 -4.39 -7.75 9.45
C GLN A 213 -3.53 -8.73 10.28
N GLY A 214 -4.17 -9.85 10.66
CA GLY A 214 -3.52 -11.10 11.06
C GLY A 214 -3.26 -11.25 12.56
N ARG A 215 -2.91 -12.46 12.99
CA ARG A 215 -2.46 -12.67 14.38
C ARG A 215 -1.07 -12.04 14.53
N ILE A 216 -1.01 -10.95 15.28
CA ILE A 216 0.23 -10.24 15.56
C ILE A 216 0.81 -10.83 16.85
N SER A 217 2.11 -11.15 16.85
CA SER A 217 2.82 -11.53 18.08
C SER A 217 2.96 -10.31 19.00
N ASP A 218 3.01 -10.51 20.31
CA ASP A 218 3.22 -9.43 21.29
C ASP A 218 4.43 -8.53 20.97
N TYR A 219 5.53 -9.14 20.47
CA TYR A 219 6.71 -8.40 20.03
C TYR A 219 6.39 -7.38 18.91
N HIS A 220 5.79 -7.83 17.81
CA HIS A 220 5.40 -6.96 16.70
C HIS A 220 4.34 -5.93 17.13
N TRP A 221 3.40 -6.33 18.01
CA TRP A 221 2.42 -5.40 18.57
C TRP A 221 3.11 -4.25 19.30
N GLN A 222 4.00 -4.57 20.24
CA GLN A 222 4.75 -3.57 21.01
C GLN A 222 5.66 -2.72 20.12
N LYS A 223 6.37 -3.33 19.16
CA LYS A 223 7.22 -2.63 18.17
C LYS A 223 6.44 -1.50 17.50
N TRP A 224 5.25 -1.80 16.98
CA TRP A 224 4.47 -0.82 16.23
C TRP A 224 3.73 0.17 17.11
N VAL A 225 3.19 -0.26 18.26
CA VAL A 225 2.58 0.68 19.23
C VAL A 225 3.59 1.70 19.73
N TRP A 226 4.84 1.32 20.01
CA TRP A 226 5.89 2.27 20.39
C TRP A 226 6.28 3.25 19.29
N ARG A 227 6.07 2.89 18.03
CA ARG A 227 6.23 3.79 16.88
C ARG A 227 4.98 4.62 16.59
N GLY A 228 3.96 4.56 17.45
CA GLY A 228 2.74 5.37 17.37
C GLY A 228 1.64 4.78 16.50
N LEU A 229 1.58 3.46 16.32
CA LEU A 229 0.52 2.81 15.53
C LEU A 229 -0.61 2.29 16.43
N LEU A 230 -1.85 2.50 15.98
CA LEU A 230 -3.06 1.89 16.54
C LEU A 230 -3.39 0.63 15.73
N LEU A 231 -3.07 -0.55 16.27
CA LEU A 231 -3.24 -1.80 15.54
C LEU A 231 -4.64 -2.37 15.76
N PHE A 232 -5.21 -2.96 14.71
CA PHE A 232 -6.41 -3.77 14.81
C PHE A 232 -6.36 -4.92 13.81
N THR A 233 -7.25 -5.90 13.95
CA THR A 233 -7.27 -7.08 13.09
C THR A 233 -8.57 -7.11 12.29
N ALA A 234 -8.45 -6.88 11.00
CA ALA A 234 -9.52 -7.10 10.03
C ALA A 234 -8.93 -7.34 8.64
N ASP A 235 -9.77 -7.91 7.79
CA ASP A 235 -9.52 -8.00 6.36
C ASP A 235 -9.81 -6.65 5.68
N PRO A 236 -9.08 -6.24 4.62
CA PRO A 236 -9.28 -4.96 3.93
C PRO A 236 -10.73 -4.58 3.68
N ALA A 237 -11.53 -5.46 3.07
CA ALA A 237 -12.94 -5.18 2.78
C ALA A 237 -13.78 -4.96 4.05
N GLU A 238 -13.51 -5.73 5.12
CA GLU A 238 -14.16 -5.58 6.43
C GLU A 238 -13.78 -4.23 7.06
N ALA A 239 -12.51 -3.85 7.01
CA ALA A 239 -12.02 -2.59 7.57
C ALA A 239 -12.69 -1.37 6.94
N LEU A 240 -12.85 -1.35 5.61
CA LEU A 240 -13.60 -0.27 4.95
C LEU A 240 -15.09 -0.33 5.22
N SER A 241 -15.71 -1.51 5.22
CA SER A 241 -17.14 -1.64 5.52
C SER A 241 -17.48 -1.14 6.92
N GLU A 242 -16.62 -1.42 7.90
CA GLU A 242 -16.75 -0.95 9.27
C GLU A 242 -16.52 0.57 9.38
N LEU A 243 -15.56 1.12 8.61
CA LEU A 243 -15.34 2.56 8.54
C LEU A 243 -16.57 3.30 8.00
N GLU A 244 -17.13 2.81 6.88
CA GLU A 244 -18.35 3.35 6.29
C GLU A 244 -19.49 3.36 7.30
N ARG A 245 -19.70 2.23 7.99
CA ARG A 245 -20.73 2.09 9.02
C ARG A 245 -20.59 3.14 10.13
N GLN A 246 -19.39 3.26 10.71
CA GLN A 246 -19.14 4.20 11.82
C GLN A 246 -19.15 5.67 11.40
N ILE A 247 -18.91 6.00 10.14
CA ILE A 247 -19.03 7.38 9.65
C ILE A 247 -20.50 7.83 9.63
N HIS A 248 -21.42 6.91 9.35
CA HIS A 248 -22.86 7.17 9.22
C HIS A 248 -23.66 7.03 10.53
N ASP A 249 -23.09 6.37 11.53
CA ASP A 249 -23.59 6.37 12.92
C ASP A 249 -23.30 7.70 13.63
#